data_AF-A0A530JZ00-F1
#
_entry.id   AF-A0A530JZ00-F1
#
_cell.length_a   1.000
_cell.length_b   1.000
_cell.length_c   1.000
_cell.angle_alpha   90.00
_cell.angle_beta   90.00
_cell.angle_gamma   90.00
#
_symmetry.space_group_name_H-M   'P 1'
#
loop_
_entity.id
_entity.type
_entity.pdbx_description
1 polymer ?
#
loop_
_entity_poly.entity_id
_entity_poly.type
_entity_poly.pdbx_seq_one_letter_code
_entity_poly.pdbx_strand_id
1 'polypeptide(L)' 'MTPDVHDIGGVPVIVGAGIAGLMTALHLAPQPVVILSRAPLGTETSSTLAQGGLAASLG' A
#
# COMPACT_ATOMS: atom_id res chain seq x y z
N MET A 1 -10.85 1.41 28.00
CA MET A 1 -9.66 1.57 27.15
C MET A 1 -9.84 2.85 26.36
N THR A 2 -8.97 3.83 26.56
CA THR A 2 -8.92 5.01 25.69
C THR A 2 -8.20 4.58 24.40
N PRO A 3 -8.75 4.86 23.21
CA PRO A 3 -8.04 4.55 21.98
C PRO A 3 -6.79 5.42 21.87
N ASP A 4 -5.65 4.81 21.52
CA ASP A 4 -4.45 5.54 21.15
C ASP A 4 -4.67 6.15 19.76
N VAL A 5 -4.72 7.48 19.70
CA VAL A 5 -4.88 8.23 18.46
C VAL A 5 -3.53 8.81 18.07
N HIS A 6 -3.03 8.41 16.90
CA HIS A 6 -1.78 8.94 16.36
C HIS A 6 -2.09 10.04 15.34
N ASP A 7 -1.48 11.22 15.51
CA ASP A 7 -1.51 12.26 14.48
C ASP A 7 -0.56 11.89 13.34
N ILE A 8 -1.10 11.85 12.13
CA ILE A 8 -0.37 11.50 10.90
C ILE A 8 0.04 12.74 10.10
N GLY A 9 -0.18 13.96 10.62
CA GLY A 9 0.27 15.20 9.99
C GLY A 9 -0.47 15.54 8.68
N GLY A 10 -1.68 15.01 8.49
CA GLY A 10 -2.52 15.29 7.30
C GLY A 10 -2.01 14.69 5.98
N VAL A 11 -1.06 13.75 6.04
CA VAL A 11 -0.54 13.08 4.84
C VAL A 11 -1.58 12.13 4.23
N PRO A 12 -1.47 11.81 2.92
CA PRO A 12 -2.37 10.83 2.31
C PRO A 12 -2.32 9.49 3.02
N VAL A 13 -3.50 8.88 3.17
CA VAL A 13 -3.66 7.54 3.74
C VAL A 13 -4.04 6.58 2.63
N ILE A 14 -3.23 5.54 2.45
CA ILE A 14 -3.48 4.44 1.52
C ILE A 14 -3.97 3.24 2.33
N VAL A 15 -5.18 2.77 2.05
CA VAL A 15 -5.76 1.61 2.74
C VAL A 15 -5.55 0.36 1.90
N GLY A 16 -4.72 -0.55 2.40
CA GLY A 16 -4.34 -1.80 1.75
C GLY A 16 -2.91 -1.79 1.22
N ALA A 17 -2.16 -2.85 1.54
CA ALA A 17 -0.76 -3.03 1.14
C ALA A 17 -0.55 -4.05 0.01
N GLY A 18 -1.57 -4.28 -0.82
CA GLY A 18 -1.42 -5.00 -2.09
C GLY A 18 -0.60 -4.20 -3.11
N ILE A 19 -0.35 -4.77 -4.29
CA ILE A 19 0.52 -4.13 -5.30
C ILE A 19 0.02 -2.73 -5.67
N ALA A 20 -1.29 -2.51 -5.79
CA ALA A 20 -1.85 -1.20 -6.10
C ALA A 20 -1.54 -0.15 -5.01
N GLY A 21 -1.68 -0.50 -3.73
CA GLY A 21 -1.40 0.43 -2.62
C GLY A 21 0.08 0.80 -2.53
N LEU A 22 0.97 -0.18 -2.69
CA LEU A 22 2.41 0.05 -2.71
C LEU A 22 2.84 0.88 -3.94
N MET A 23 2.27 0.61 -5.12
CA MET A 23 2.53 1.39 -6.33
C MET A 23 2.04 2.83 -6.19
N THR A 24 0.88 3.06 -5.56
CA THR A 24 0.40 4.41 -5.23
C THR A 24 1.35 5.14 -4.28
N ALA A 25 1.88 4.47 -3.26
CA ALA A 25 2.86 5.07 -2.34
C ALA A 25 4.14 5.48 -3.06
N LEU A 26 4.65 4.62 -3.96
CA LEU A 26 5.81 4.92 -4.79
C LEU A 26 5.54 6.06 -5.79
N HIS A 27 4.34 6.11 -6.37
CA HIS A 27 3.96 7.17 -7.30
C HIS A 27 3.91 8.55 -6.64
N LEU A 28 3.56 8.61 -5.35
CA LEU A 28 3.53 9.86 -4.59
C LEU A 28 4.92 10.31 -4.12
N ALA A 29 5.97 9.48 -4.24
CA ALA A 29 7.30 9.85 -3.79
C ALA A 29 7.82 11.14 -4.48
N PRO A 30 8.44 12.08 -3.72
CA PRO A 30 8.91 11.95 -2.34
C PRO A 30 7.89 12.36 -1.26
N GLN A 31 6.62 12.62 -1.62
CA GLN A 31 5.60 13.00 -0.64
C GLN A 31 5.41 11.89 0.41
N PRO A 32 5.49 12.21 1.72
CA PRO A 32 5.20 11.24 2.77
C PRO A 32 3.75 10.74 2.69
N VAL A 33 3.54 9.46 2.97
CA VAL A 33 2.22 8.81 3.02
C VAL A 33 2.16 7.81 4.18
N VAL A 34 0.95 7.51 4.64
CA VAL A 34 0.68 6.42 5.59
C VAL A 34 0.01 5.26 4.85
N ILE A 35 0.54 4.05 5.02
CA ILE A 35 -0.08 2.82 4.49
C ILE A 35 -0.69 2.06 5.66
N LEU A 36 -2.02 1.88 5.63
CA LEU A 36 -2.74 1.07 6.59
C LEU A 36 -2.89 -0.36 6.02
N SER A 37 -2.39 -1.35 6.76
CA SER A 37 -2.45 -2.76 6.37
C SER A 37 -2.87 -3.63 7.54
N ARG A 38 -3.61 -4.71 7.24
CA ARG A 38 -4.00 -5.74 8.21
C ARG A 38 -2.83 -6.65 8.59
N ALA A 39 -1.86 -6.81 7.70
CA ALA A 39 -0.70 -7.69 7.85
C ALA A 39 0.59 -6.93 7.51
N PRO A 40 1.78 -7.45 7.86
CA PRO A 40 3.06 -6.88 7.43
C PRO A 40 3.09 -6.62 5.92
N LEU A 41 3.76 -5.54 5.49
CA LEU A 41 3.83 -5.17 4.08
C LEU A 41 4.40 -6.33 3.25
N GLY A 42 3.79 -6.58 2.09
CA GLY A 42 4.18 -7.69 1.21
C GLY A 42 3.69 -9.08 1.64
N THR A 43 2.94 -9.18 2.73
CA THR A 43 2.37 -10.45 3.22
C THR A 43 0.84 -10.44 3.16
N GLU A 44 0.22 -11.62 3.11
CA GLU A 44 -1.24 -11.81 3.20
C GLU A 44 -2.07 -10.91 2.26
N THR A 45 -1.55 -10.60 1.07
CA THR A 45 -2.28 -9.83 0.04
C THR A 45 -2.73 -10.75 -1.08
N SER A 46 -3.89 -10.48 -1.70
CA SER A 46 -4.29 -11.25 -2.88
C SER A 46 -3.30 -11.11 -4.05
N SER A 47 -2.50 -10.04 -4.10
CA SER A 47 -1.50 -9.83 -5.15
C SER A 47 -0.42 -10.90 -5.14
N THR A 48 -0.05 -11.45 -3.96
CA THR A 48 0.95 -12.53 -3.86
C THR A 48 0.40 -13.88 -4.34
N LEU A 49 -0.91 -14.01 -4.51
CA LEU A 49 -1.56 -15.22 -5.00
C LEU A 49 -1.70 -15.24 -6.54
N ALA A 50 -1.30 -14.18 -7.24
CA ALA A 50 -1.43 -14.09 -8.69
C ALA A 50 -0.47 -15.07 -9.41
N GLN A 51 -1.01 -15.85 -10.36
CA GLN A 51 -0.25 -16.89 -11.08
C GLN A 51 -0.07 -16.62 -12.58
N GLY A 52 -0.98 -15.86 -13.20
CA GLY A 52 -1.01 -15.66 -14.66
C GLY A 52 0.01 -14.67 -15.21
N GLY A 53 0.71 -13.92 -14.35
CA GLY A 53 1.62 -12.85 -14.74
C GLY A 53 0.93 -11.49 -14.98
N LEU A 54 1.72 -10.48 -15.33
CA LEU A 54 1.28 -9.13 -15.68
C LEU A 54 1.61 -8.86 -17.15
N ALA A 55 0.61 -8.70 -18.00
CA ALA A 55 0.83 -8.34 -19.40
C ALA A 55 1.36 -6.90 -19.52
N ALA A 56 2.38 -6.69 -20.35
CA ALA A 56 2.94 -5.39 -20.66
C ALA A 56 3.25 -5.33 -22.17
N SER A 57 3.08 -4.16 -22.79
CA SER A 57 3.56 -3.92 -24.16
C SER A 57 5.06 -3.65 -24.15
N LEU A 58 5.80 -4.16 -25.14
CA LEU A 58 7.27 -4.08 -25.20
C LEU A 58 7.77 -3.05 -26.24
N GLY A 59 6.84 -2.44 -27.00
CA GLY A 59 7.16 -1.70 -28.23
C GLY A 59 6.82 -2.50 -29.47
#